data_AF-A0A1Q9D7N9-F1
#
_entry.id   AF-A0A1Q9D7N9-F1
#
_cell.length_a   1.000
_cell.length_b   1.000
_cell.length_c   1.000
_cell.angle_alpha   90.00
_cell.angle_beta   90.00
_cell.angle_gamma   90.00
#
_symmetry.space_group_name_H-M   'P 1'
#
loop_
_entity.id
_entity.type
_entity.pdbx_description
1 polymer ?
#
loop_
_entity_poly.entity_id
_entity_poly.type
_entity_poly.pdbx_seq_one_letter_code
_entity_poly.pdbx_strand_id
1 'polypeptide(L)'
;MAFLLCLGLLLADLVTPFVGAASPKSWSSMPNRCAAGSNCVVPAEEHWLLDWSPPELASLTIRGKLEWDRGIDDLQLTAGYVLVEGKGTLEIGTESQPMSNLATINLTDAQASPHPTLGSRFLAGQDKAQILMHGRPLGTWTLLARDVAQGESEMELKEDPRALSWRIGDVIGIATTNRGRTQPYKIVDLGPAGSKTVKIDPPAAADYWGGWRPIHHASGRSSSPIKCRLYVN
;
A
#
# COMPACT_ATOMS: atom_id res chain seq x y z
N MET A 1 -34.01 64.06 12.99
CA MET A 1 -35.05 63.30 12.29
C MET A 1 -34.43 62.79 10.99
N ALA A 2 -33.86 61.58 11.01
CA ALA A 2 -33.34 60.87 9.84
C ALA A 2 -33.18 59.39 10.23
N PHE A 3 -34.18 58.59 9.87
CA PHE A 3 -34.15 57.13 9.97
C PHE A 3 -33.38 56.60 8.75
N LEU A 4 -32.24 55.94 8.97
CA LEU A 4 -31.53 55.21 7.92
C LEU A 4 -31.92 53.73 8.03
N LEU A 5 -32.75 53.25 7.11
CA LEU A 5 -33.07 51.84 6.93
C LEU A 5 -31.83 51.09 6.42
N CYS A 6 -31.28 50.20 7.24
CA CYS A 6 -30.25 49.26 6.83
C CYS A 6 -30.92 48.05 6.17
N LEU A 7 -30.92 48.02 4.84
CA LEU A 7 -31.42 46.93 4.02
C LEU A 7 -30.47 45.72 4.16
N GLY A 8 -30.91 44.68 4.86
CA GLY A 8 -30.15 43.44 5.02
C GLY A 8 -30.07 42.68 3.70
N LEU A 9 -28.87 42.60 3.12
CA LEU A 9 -28.56 41.63 2.08
C LEU A 9 -28.46 40.25 2.72
N LEU A 10 -29.48 39.41 2.50
CA LEU A 10 -29.36 37.97 2.68
C LEU A 10 -28.45 37.44 1.57
N LEU A 11 -27.21 37.08 1.91
CA LEU A 11 -26.39 36.21 1.08
C LEU A 11 -27.03 34.82 1.15
N ALA A 12 -27.78 34.46 0.12
CA ALA A 12 -28.14 33.07 -0.10
C ALA A 12 -26.86 32.34 -0.52
N ASP A 13 -26.32 31.53 0.40
CA ASP A 13 -25.26 30.58 0.10
C ASP A 13 -25.72 29.68 -1.05
N LEU A 14 -25.18 29.93 -2.24
CA LEU A 14 -25.26 28.99 -3.35
C LEU A 14 -24.43 27.77 -2.96
N VAL A 15 -25.05 26.83 -2.26
CA VAL A 15 -24.63 25.44 -2.24
C VAL A 15 -24.75 24.97 -3.68
N THR A 16 -23.68 25.10 -4.46
CA THR A 16 -23.57 24.40 -5.73
C THR A 16 -23.71 22.92 -5.39
N PRO A 17 -24.74 22.22 -5.88
CA PRO A 17 -24.79 20.78 -5.73
C PRO A 17 -23.51 20.22 -6.36
N PHE A 18 -22.77 19.43 -5.59
CA PHE A 18 -21.67 18.64 -6.13
C PHE A 18 -22.28 17.83 -7.28
N VAL A 19 -21.95 18.18 -8.52
CA VAL A 19 -22.32 17.39 -9.68
C VAL A 19 -21.69 16.03 -9.42
N GLY A 20 -22.50 15.08 -8.97
CA GLY A 20 -22.05 13.73 -8.64
C GLY A 20 -21.28 13.22 -9.83
N ALA A 21 -20.00 12.89 -9.63
CA ALA A 21 -19.23 12.19 -10.62
C ALA A 21 -20.09 11.01 -11.12
N ALA A 22 -20.21 10.86 -12.44
CA ALA A 22 -20.94 9.74 -13.01
C ALA A 22 -20.44 8.44 -12.33
N SER A 23 -21.37 7.56 -11.98
CA SER A 23 -21.06 6.26 -11.39
C SER A 23 -19.99 5.56 -12.23
N PRO A 24 -18.98 4.93 -11.61
CA PRO A 24 -17.93 4.27 -12.38
C PRO A 24 -18.52 3.18 -13.27
N LYS A 25 -17.90 2.99 -14.43
CA LYS A 25 -18.19 1.87 -15.33
C LYS A 25 -17.51 0.63 -14.76
N SER A 26 -18.30 -0.35 -14.33
CA SER A 26 -17.81 -1.67 -13.96
C SER A 26 -17.01 -2.29 -15.10
N TRP A 27 -15.77 -2.70 -14.83
CA TRP A 27 -14.91 -3.30 -15.85
C TRP A 27 -15.51 -4.58 -16.42
N SER A 28 -16.11 -5.40 -15.55
CA SER A 28 -16.76 -6.66 -15.86
C SER A 28 -17.91 -6.54 -16.86
N SER A 29 -18.60 -5.39 -16.89
CA SER A 29 -19.81 -5.16 -17.69
C SER A 29 -19.55 -4.46 -19.04
N MET A 30 -18.30 -4.09 -19.32
CA MET A 30 -17.95 -3.42 -20.57
C MET A 30 -17.96 -4.41 -21.76
N PRO A 31 -18.69 -4.11 -22.86
CA PRO A 31 -18.83 -5.02 -23.99
C PRO A 31 -17.51 -5.24 -24.75
N ASN A 32 -16.64 -4.22 -24.80
CA ASN A 32 -15.32 -4.28 -25.44
C ASN A 32 -14.20 -4.13 -24.39
N ARG A 33 -14.21 -4.99 -23.38
CA ARG A 33 -13.14 -5.03 -22.37
C ARG A 33 -11.79 -5.40 -22.98
N CYS A 34 -10.72 -4.98 -22.32
CA CYS A 34 -9.37 -5.28 -22.77
C CYS A 34 -9.12 -6.80 -22.83
N ALA A 35 -8.62 -7.25 -23.98
CA ALA A 35 -8.34 -8.65 -24.25
C ALA A 35 -6.96 -9.05 -23.69
N ALA A 36 -6.74 -10.36 -23.52
CA ALA A 36 -5.43 -10.90 -23.17
C ALA A 36 -4.34 -10.40 -24.14
N GLY A 37 -3.20 -9.97 -23.61
CA GLY A 37 -2.07 -9.46 -24.38
C GLY A 37 -2.30 -8.11 -25.07
N SER A 38 -3.43 -7.43 -24.81
CA SER A 38 -3.70 -6.12 -25.42
C SER A 38 -3.04 -4.97 -24.65
N ASN A 39 -2.82 -3.85 -25.34
CA ASN A 39 -2.50 -2.57 -24.71
C ASN A 39 -3.81 -1.89 -24.31
N CYS A 40 -4.12 -1.93 -23.02
CA CYS A 40 -5.37 -1.41 -22.48
C CYS A 40 -5.23 0.07 -22.12
N VAL A 41 -6.27 0.88 -22.39
CA VAL A 41 -6.28 2.31 -22.06
C VAL A 41 -7.57 2.65 -21.33
N VAL A 42 -7.47 3.25 -20.15
CA VAL A 42 -8.58 3.93 -19.47
C VAL A 42 -8.62 5.38 -19.96
N PRO A 43 -9.60 5.80 -20.76
CA PRO A 43 -9.61 7.14 -21.38
C PRO A 43 -9.77 8.28 -20.36
N ALA A 44 -9.31 9.49 -20.71
CA ALA A 44 -9.23 10.64 -19.79
C ALA A 44 -10.55 11.04 -19.11
N GLU A 45 -11.67 10.92 -19.82
CA GLU A 45 -12.99 11.30 -19.33
C GLU A 45 -13.78 10.11 -18.77
N GLU A 46 -13.10 8.97 -18.53
CA GLU A 46 -13.73 7.77 -18.03
C GLU A 46 -13.28 7.44 -16.61
N HIS A 47 -14.25 6.96 -15.83
CA HIS A 47 -14.05 6.39 -14.50
C HIS A 47 -14.44 4.91 -14.57
N TRP A 48 -13.46 4.02 -14.41
CA TRP A 48 -13.65 2.58 -14.42
C TRP A 48 -13.51 2.02 -13.01
N LEU A 49 -14.35 1.06 -12.65
CA LEU A 49 -14.23 0.25 -11.44
C LEU A 49 -13.66 -1.11 -11.82
N LEU A 50 -12.48 -1.44 -11.33
CA LEU A 50 -11.91 -2.78 -11.44
C LEU A 50 -12.65 -3.69 -10.45
N ASP A 51 -13.62 -4.43 -10.96
CA ASP A 51 -14.50 -5.35 -10.22
C ASP A 51 -14.32 -6.82 -10.64
N TRP A 52 -13.25 -7.11 -11.38
CA TRP A 52 -12.93 -8.43 -11.90
C TRP A 52 -11.46 -8.49 -12.30
N SER A 53 -10.77 -9.61 -12.01
CA SER A 53 -9.37 -9.81 -12.40
C SER A 53 -9.28 -9.98 -13.91
N PRO A 54 -8.75 -8.99 -14.67
CA PRO A 54 -8.68 -9.09 -16.12
C PRO A 54 -7.66 -10.15 -16.55
N PRO A 55 -7.74 -10.66 -17.80
CA PRO A 55 -6.67 -11.48 -18.34
C PRO A 55 -5.38 -10.65 -18.37
N GLU A 56 -4.23 -11.35 -18.41
CA GLU A 56 -2.94 -10.68 -18.48
C GLU A 56 -2.86 -9.72 -19.68
N LEU A 57 -2.55 -8.45 -19.40
CA LEU A 57 -2.46 -7.38 -20.38
C LEU A 57 -1.00 -7.16 -20.80
N ALA A 58 -0.75 -6.75 -22.05
CA ALA A 58 0.59 -6.31 -22.45
C ALA A 58 0.97 -5.00 -21.75
N SER A 59 0.01 -4.10 -21.60
CA SER A 59 0.14 -2.87 -20.82
C SER A 59 -1.21 -2.33 -20.38
N LEU A 60 -1.19 -1.50 -19.34
CA LEU A 60 -2.34 -0.70 -18.91
C LEU A 60 -1.92 0.77 -18.80
N THR A 61 -2.56 1.64 -19.58
CA THR A 61 -2.38 3.10 -19.50
C THR A 61 -3.64 3.76 -18.95
N ILE A 62 -3.51 4.53 -17.87
CA ILE A 62 -4.63 5.15 -17.16
C ILE A 62 -4.54 6.66 -17.36
N ARG A 63 -5.44 7.20 -18.20
CA ARG A 63 -5.58 8.66 -18.45
C ARG A 63 -6.75 9.25 -17.67
N GLY A 64 -7.79 8.46 -17.43
CA GLY A 64 -8.93 8.79 -16.58
C GLY A 64 -8.75 8.24 -15.17
N LYS A 65 -9.82 7.75 -14.53
CA LYS A 65 -9.75 7.14 -13.21
C LYS A 65 -9.96 5.62 -13.30
N LEU A 66 -9.06 4.85 -12.69
CA LEU A 66 -9.26 3.44 -12.38
C LEU A 66 -9.36 3.27 -10.86
N GLU A 67 -10.54 2.90 -10.39
CA GLU A 67 -10.84 2.63 -8.99
C GLU A 67 -10.85 1.12 -8.75
N TRP A 68 -10.23 0.66 -7.66
CA TRP A 68 -10.25 -0.73 -7.24
C TRP A 68 -11.53 -1.06 -6.46
N ASP A 69 -12.24 -2.14 -6.80
CA ASP A 69 -13.37 -2.58 -6.00
C ASP A 69 -12.88 -3.15 -4.65
N ARG A 70 -13.29 -2.49 -3.58
CA ARG A 70 -12.89 -2.83 -2.19
C ARG A 70 -13.69 -3.97 -1.60
N GLY A 71 -14.83 -4.33 -2.20
CA GLY A 71 -15.68 -5.42 -1.75
C GLY A 71 -15.22 -6.80 -2.21
N ILE A 72 -14.35 -6.86 -3.21
CA ILE A 72 -13.84 -8.10 -3.79
C ILE A 72 -12.51 -8.46 -3.14
N ASP A 73 -12.38 -9.72 -2.72
CA ASP A 73 -11.15 -10.25 -2.13
C ASP A 73 -10.26 -10.91 -3.18
N ASP A 74 -8.94 -10.82 -2.97
CA ASP A 74 -7.91 -11.30 -3.89
C ASP A 74 -8.14 -10.89 -5.36
N LEU A 75 -8.56 -9.64 -5.57
CA LEU A 75 -8.64 -9.06 -6.90
C LEU A 75 -7.20 -8.85 -7.42
N GLN A 76 -6.94 -9.18 -8.67
CA GLN A 76 -5.60 -9.13 -9.25
C GLN A 76 -5.60 -8.45 -10.62
N LEU A 77 -4.59 -7.61 -10.85
CA LEU A 77 -4.29 -6.99 -12.14
C LEU A 77 -2.90 -7.46 -12.59
N THR A 78 -2.84 -8.19 -13.69
CA THR A 78 -1.57 -8.63 -14.28
C THR A 78 -1.30 -7.87 -15.57
N ALA A 79 -0.17 -7.17 -15.66
CA ALA A 79 0.21 -6.42 -16.85
C ALA A 79 1.73 -6.36 -17.04
N GLY A 80 2.17 -6.14 -18.28
CA GLY A 80 3.59 -5.88 -18.55
C GLY A 80 4.11 -4.60 -17.88
N TYR A 81 3.28 -3.56 -17.86
CA TYR A 81 3.46 -2.35 -17.06
C TYR A 81 2.12 -1.67 -16.82
N VAL A 82 2.07 -0.81 -15.80
CA VAL A 82 0.96 0.10 -15.52
C VAL A 82 1.49 1.54 -15.54
N LEU A 83 0.99 2.35 -16.47
CA LEU A 83 1.33 3.77 -16.58
C LEU A 83 0.10 4.61 -16.25
N VAL A 84 0.21 5.52 -15.29
CA VAL A 84 -0.78 6.58 -15.06
C VAL A 84 -0.21 7.86 -15.64
N GLU A 85 -0.93 8.52 -16.55
CA GLU A 85 -0.40 9.70 -17.25
C GLU A 85 -1.43 10.83 -17.38
N GLY A 86 -0.97 12.03 -17.76
CA GLY A 86 -1.83 13.20 -17.90
C GLY A 86 -2.43 13.63 -16.57
N LYS A 87 -3.76 13.50 -16.42
CA LYS A 87 -4.49 13.72 -15.15
C LYS A 87 -5.07 12.42 -14.60
N GLY A 88 -4.55 11.28 -15.05
CA GLY A 88 -5.07 9.98 -14.67
C GLY A 88 -4.90 9.68 -13.19
N THR A 89 -5.76 8.81 -12.66
CA THR A 89 -5.74 8.40 -11.26
C THR A 89 -5.88 6.89 -11.16
N LEU A 90 -4.93 6.23 -10.49
CA LEU A 90 -5.11 4.88 -9.96
C LEU A 90 -5.45 5.01 -8.48
N GLU A 91 -6.61 4.50 -8.07
CA GLU A 91 -7.09 4.56 -6.68
C GLU A 91 -7.35 3.16 -6.13
N ILE A 92 -6.58 2.77 -5.12
CA ILE A 92 -6.72 1.51 -4.38
C ILE A 92 -7.01 1.86 -2.93
N GLY A 93 -8.29 1.95 -2.58
CA GLY A 93 -8.70 2.46 -1.27
C GLY A 93 -8.59 3.98 -1.16
N THR A 94 -9.29 4.52 -0.17
CA THR A 94 -9.17 5.94 0.22
C THR A 94 -8.91 6.05 1.72
N GLU A 95 -8.57 7.24 2.21
CA GLU A 95 -8.31 7.46 3.63
C GLU A 95 -9.52 7.13 4.52
N SER A 96 -10.72 7.53 4.12
CA SER A 96 -11.95 7.24 4.85
C SER A 96 -12.45 5.81 4.66
N GLN A 97 -11.95 5.15 3.62
CA GLN A 97 -12.50 3.91 3.08
C GLN A 97 -11.36 3.05 2.51
N PRO A 98 -10.44 2.59 3.39
CA PRO A 98 -9.20 1.91 2.97
C PRO A 98 -9.48 0.54 2.34
N MET A 99 -8.51 0.05 1.57
CA MET A 99 -8.50 -1.30 1.04
C MET A 99 -8.18 -2.29 2.16
N SER A 100 -9.19 -3.05 2.58
CA SER A 100 -9.05 -4.09 3.63
C SER A 100 -8.74 -5.47 3.07
N ASN A 101 -9.13 -5.71 1.82
CA ASN A 101 -8.93 -6.96 1.10
C ASN A 101 -7.60 -6.95 0.36
N LEU A 102 -7.13 -8.12 -0.09
CA LEU A 102 -5.89 -8.19 -0.85
C LEU A 102 -6.09 -7.61 -2.27
N ALA A 103 -5.26 -6.62 -2.62
CA ALA A 103 -5.19 -6.02 -3.96
C ALA A 103 -3.80 -6.29 -4.55
N THR A 104 -3.73 -7.06 -5.63
CA THR A 104 -2.45 -7.48 -6.21
C THR A 104 -2.25 -6.88 -7.60
N ILE A 105 -1.15 -6.15 -7.80
CA ILE A 105 -0.66 -5.76 -9.12
C ILE A 105 0.56 -6.61 -9.45
N ASN A 106 0.41 -7.51 -10.41
CA ASN A 106 1.48 -8.36 -10.91
C ASN A 106 2.08 -7.75 -12.17
N LEU A 107 3.38 -7.41 -12.10
CA LEU A 107 4.12 -6.83 -13.21
C LEU A 107 5.00 -7.90 -13.87
N THR A 108 4.68 -8.27 -15.11
CA THR A 108 5.31 -9.39 -15.83
C THR A 108 6.04 -8.92 -17.08
N ASP A 109 6.73 -9.82 -17.77
CA ASP A 109 7.25 -9.60 -19.13
C ASP A 109 6.72 -10.65 -20.12
N ALA A 110 5.73 -11.46 -19.75
CA ALA A 110 5.26 -12.56 -20.60
C ALA A 110 4.58 -12.05 -21.88
N GLN A 111 3.95 -10.88 -21.81
CA GLN A 111 3.33 -10.17 -22.94
C GLN A 111 4.14 -8.95 -23.38
N ALA A 112 5.48 -9.02 -23.28
CA ALA A 112 6.38 -7.87 -23.39
C ALA A 112 6.09 -6.95 -24.59
N SER A 113 5.55 -5.77 -24.27
CA SER A 113 5.55 -4.57 -25.11
C SER A 113 6.16 -3.48 -24.23
N PRO A 114 7.49 -3.30 -24.20
CA PRO A 114 8.12 -2.37 -23.27
C PRO A 114 7.76 -0.92 -23.61
N HIS A 115 7.59 -0.08 -22.60
CA HIS A 115 7.47 1.36 -22.79
C HIS A 115 8.79 1.92 -23.36
N PRO A 116 8.76 2.79 -24.39
CA PRO A 116 9.98 3.26 -25.08
C PRO A 116 11.04 3.87 -24.17
N THR A 117 10.63 4.50 -23.07
CA THR A 117 11.53 5.21 -22.14
C THR A 117 11.68 4.49 -20.80
N LEU A 118 10.63 3.84 -20.31
CA LEU A 118 10.57 3.29 -18.94
C LEU A 118 10.83 1.79 -18.89
N GLY A 119 10.91 1.12 -20.06
CA GLY A 119 11.14 -0.31 -20.14
C GLY A 119 9.89 -1.11 -19.78
N SER A 120 10.08 -2.23 -19.08
CA SER A 120 9.01 -3.15 -18.66
C SER A 120 8.96 -3.27 -17.13
N ARG A 121 7.89 -3.90 -16.62
CA ARG A 121 7.70 -4.22 -15.19
C ARG A 121 7.77 -3.00 -14.27
N PHE A 122 7.04 -1.95 -14.63
CA PHE A 122 6.91 -0.77 -13.79
C PHE A 122 5.45 -0.43 -13.50
N LEU A 123 5.25 0.25 -12.36
CA LEU A 123 4.08 1.04 -12.04
C LEU A 123 4.57 2.48 -11.87
N ALA A 124 4.12 3.42 -12.71
CA ALA A 124 4.61 4.79 -12.70
C ALA A 124 3.51 5.80 -12.97
N GLY A 125 3.63 6.98 -12.35
CA GLY A 125 2.83 8.16 -12.65
C GLY A 125 3.67 9.17 -13.45
N GLN A 126 3.07 9.78 -14.47
CA GLN A 126 3.67 10.83 -15.30
C GLN A 126 2.76 12.06 -15.36
N ASP A 127 3.35 13.25 -15.56
CA ASP A 127 2.67 14.55 -15.60
C ASP A 127 1.98 14.93 -14.28
N LYS A 128 0.64 15.04 -14.28
CA LYS A 128 -0.19 15.34 -13.11
C LYS A 128 -0.96 14.10 -12.63
N ALA A 129 -0.49 12.91 -13.00
CA ALA A 129 -1.06 11.65 -12.59
C ALA A 129 -1.02 11.46 -11.07
N GLN A 130 -1.98 10.72 -10.54
CA GLN A 130 -2.06 10.34 -9.14
C GLN A 130 -2.09 8.82 -8.99
N ILE A 131 -1.27 8.29 -8.08
CA ILE A 131 -1.35 6.90 -7.63
C ILE A 131 -1.65 6.96 -6.14
N LEU A 132 -2.88 6.59 -5.77
CA LEU A 132 -3.40 6.66 -4.42
C LEU A 132 -3.61 5.22 -3.92
N MET A 133 -2.88 4.84 -2.87
CA MET A 133 -2.97 3.51 -2.29
C MET A 133 -3.13 3.64 -0.78
N HIS A 134 -4.33 3.37 -0.29
CA HIS A 134 -4.69 3.49 1.11
C HIS A 134 -5.12 2.12 1.62
N GLY A 135 -4.18 1.41 2.25
CA GLY A 135 -4.46 0.18 2.98
C GLY A 135 -5.04 0.48 4.37
N ARG A 136 -5.36 -0.59 5.10
CA ARG A 136 -5.74 -0.47 6.52
C ARG A 136 -4.67 0.30 7.31
N PRO A 137 -5.05 1.14 8.30
CA PRO A 137 -4.09 1.79 9.18
C PRO A 137 -3.19 0.76 9.88
N LEU A 138 -1.88 0.97 9.81
CA LEU A 138 -0.89 0.04 10.32
C LEU A 138 0.29 0.80 10.94
N GLY A 139 0.71 0.38 12.13
CA GLY A 139 2.03 0.75 12.64
C GLY A 139 3.08 0.03 11.80
N THR A 140 3.78 0.76 10.92
CA THR A 140 4.63 0.16 9.88
C THR A 140 5.90 -0.48 10.42
N TRP A 141 6.31 -0.17 11.65
CA TRP A 141 7.50 -0.75 12.26
C TRP A 141 7.48 -0.74 13.79
N THR A 142 8.30 -1.60 14.38
CA THR A 142 8.64 -1.68 15.82
C THR A 142 10.10 -2.12 15.97
N LEU A 143 10.58 -2.23 17.20
CA LEU A 143 11.92 -2.75 17.52
C LEU A 143 11.78 -4.10 18.22
N LEU A 144 12.74 -5.00 17.99
CA LEU A 144 12.93 -6.17 18.84
C LEU A 144 13.26 -5.72 20.27
N ALA A 145 12.52 -6.23 21.26
CA ALA A 145 12.76 -5.97 22.68
C ALA A 145 13.93 -6.80 23.22
N ARG A 146 14.21 -7.97 22.63
CA ARG A 146 15.34 -8.84 22.94
C ARG A 146 15.89 -9.52 21.69
N ASP A 147 17.03 -10.18 21.82
CA ASP A 147 17.60 -10.97 20.74
C ASP A 147 16.67 -12.13 20.33
N VAL A 148 16.75 -12.50 19.06
CA VAL A 148 16.11 -13.67 18.48
C VAL A 148 17.21 -14.51 17.84
N ALA A 149 17.39 -15.74 18.29
CA ALA A 149 18.42 -16.62 17.74
C ALA A 149 17.95 -17.29 16.44
N GLN A 150 18.90 -17.70 15.60
CA GLN A 150 18.60 -18.52 14.43
C GLN A 150 17.81 -19.78 14.83
N GLY A 151 16.73 -20.07 14.11
CA GLY A 151 15.84 -21.20 14.38
C GLY A 151 14.74 -20.91 15.40
N GLU A 152 14.73 -19.76 16.06
CA GLU A 152 13.61 -19.37 16.92
C GLU A 152 12.41 -18.88 16.11
N SER A 153 11.21 -19.26 16.54
CA SER A 153 9.95 -18.82 15.91
C SER A 153 9.20 -17.78 16.72
N GLU A 154 9.67 -17.40 17.91
CA GLU A 154 8.99 -16.40 18.74
C GLU A 154 9.89 -15.18 18.97
N MET A 155 9.32 -13.99 18.79
CA MET A 155 9.99 -12.72 19.04
C MET A 155 9.24 -11.93 20.09
N GLU A 156 9.98 -11.08 20.81
CA GLU A 156 9.42 -10.06 21.68
C GLU A 156 9.69 -8.67 21.10
N LEU A 157 8.65 -7.85 21.02
CA LEU A 157 8.64 -6.53 20.40
C LEU A 157 8.56 -5.44 21.48
N LYS A 158 8.92 -4.21 21.14
CA LYS A 158 8.79 -3.09 22.09
C LYS A 158 7.36 -2.62 22.28
N GLU A 159 6.57 -2.71 21.23
CA GLU A 159 5.15 -2.35 21.21
C GLU A 159 4.28 -3.62 21.12
N ASP A 160 3.03 -3.53 21.59
CA ASP A 160 2.04 -4.59 21.37
C ASP A 160 1.67 -4.62 19.88
N PRO A 161 1.87 -5.74 19.17
CA PRO A 161 1.56 -5.84 17.74
C PRO A 161 0.08 -5.54 17.44
N ARG A 162 -0.86 -5.84 18.35
CA ARG A 162 -2.28 -5.51 18.17
C ARG A 162 -2.54 -4.01 18.29
N ALA A 163 -1.79 -3.30 19.13
CA ALA A 163 -1.86 -1.84 19.21
C ALA A 163 -1.32 -1.18 17.93
N LEU A 164 -0.41 -1.84 17.21
CA LEU A 164 0.04 -1.47 15.87
C LEU A 164 -0.90 -1.92 14.76
N SER A 165 -2.06 -2.49 15.11
CA SER A 165 -3.03 -3.09 14.20
C SER A 165 -2.49 -4.29 13.41
N TRP A 166 -1.41 -4.96 13.81
CA TRP A 166 -0.95 -6.19 13.14
C TRP A 166 -1.94 -7.34 13.34
N ARG A 167 -1.93 -8.30 12.41
CA ARG A 167 -2.83 -9.46 12.33
C ARG A 167 -2.04 -10.72 12.04
N ILE A 168 -2.63 -11.86 12.44
CA ILE A 168 -2.15 -13.17 11.98
C ILE A 168 -2.30 -13.21 10.46
N GLY A 169 -1.25 -13.65 9.78
CA GLY A 169 -1.17 -13.67 8.32
C GLY A 169 -0.34 -12.55 7.71
N ASP A 170 -0.11 -11.45 8.43
CA ASP A 170 0.73 -10.35 7.96
C ASP A 170 2.17 -10.82 7.72
N VAL A 171 2.86 -10.16 6.79
CA VAL A 171 4.24 -10.48 6.43
C VAL A 171 5.17 -9.40 6.95
N ILE A 172 6.09 -9.79 7.83
CA ILE A 172 7.05 -8.89 8.45
C ILE A 172 8.46 -9.13 7.90
N GLY A 173 9.23 -8.06 7.77
CA GLY A 173 10.65 -8.10 7.46
C GLY A 173 11.46 -7.67 8.68
N ILE A 174 12.54 -8.39 8.97
CA ILE A 174 13.49 -7.99 10.02
C ILE A 174 14.65 -7.26 9.36
N ALA A 175 14.70 -5.94 9.51
CA ALA A 175 15.75 -5.11 8.95
C ALA A 175 16.88 -4.89 9.95
N THR A 176 18.10 -5.19 9.50
CA THR A 176 19.31 -4.76 10.19
C THR A 176 19.66 -3.34 9.73
N THR A 177 20.42 -2.58 10.54
CA THR A 177 20.96 -1.28 10.11
C THR A 177 22.03 -1.38 9.02
N ASN A 178 22.38 -2.58 8.57
CA ASN A 178 23.32 -2.81 7.48
C ASN A 178 22.58 -3.19 6.19
N ARG A 179 23.26 -3.13 5.05
CA ARG A 179 22.71 -3.48 3.72
C ARG A 179 22.51 -5.00 3.52
N GLY A 180 21.80 -5.65 4.44
CA GLY A 180 21.47 -7.07 4.38
C GLY A 180 20.16 -7.34 3.62
N ARG A 181 20.04 -8.54 3.05
CA ARG A 181 18.76 -9.02 2.51
C ARG A 181 17.79 -9.23 3.66
N THR A 182 16.66 -8.53 3.63
CA THR A 182 15.55 -8.79 4.55
C THR A 182 14.73 -9.95 3.99
N GLN A 183 14.45 -10.96 4.81
CA GLN A 183 13.56 -12.06 4.46
C GLN A 183 12.14 -11.78 5.00
N PRO A 184 11.09 -12.10 4.23
CA PRO A 184 9.72 -12.06 4.73
C PRO A 184 9.44 -13.22 5.70
N TYR A 185 8.73 -12.92 6.78
CA TYR A 185 8.24 -13.86 7.78
C TYR A 185 6.74 -13.66 7.99
N LYS A 186 5.95 -14.73 7.96
CA LYS A 186 4.51 -14.64 8.20
C LYS A 186 4.23 -14.69 9.69
N ILE A 187 3.40 -13.80 10.21
CA ILE A 187 2.88 -13.89 11.57
C ILE A 187 1.90 -15.05 11.65
N VAL A 188 2.18 -16.04 12.49
CA VAL A 188 1.29 -17.19 12.73
C VAL A 188 0.57 -17.11 14.07
N ASP A 189 1.06 -16.31 15.01
CA ASP A 189 0.43 -16.06 16.31
C ASP A 189 0.85 -14.69 16.87
N LEU A 190 -0.06 -14.01 17.59
CA LEU A 190 0.18 -12.71 18.24
C LEU A 190 0.23 -12.80 19.77
N GLY A 191 0.29 -14.02 20.32
CA GLY A 191 0.13 -14.26 21.74
C GLY A 191 -1.21 -13.78 22.32
N PRO A 192 -1.34 -13.83 23.66
CA PRO A 192 -2.48 -13.29 24.38
C PRO A 192 -2.65 -11.77 24.17
N ALA A 193 -3.85 -11.25 24.40
CA ALA A 193 -4.10 -9.80 24.34
C ALA A 193 -3.20 -9.03 25.32
N GLY A 194 -2.60 -7.93 24.86
CA GLY A 194 -1.62 -7.15 25.63
C GLY A 194 -0.20 -7.72 25.63
N SER A 195 0.02 -8.90 25.01
CA SER A 195 1.36 -9.42 24.79
C SER A 195 2.12 -8.56 23.79
N LYS A 196 3.46 -8.55 23.91
CA LYS A 196 4.36 -7.99 22.91
C LYS A 196 5.08 -9.07 22.11
N THR A 197 4.55 -10.29 22.12
CA THR A 197 5.15 -11.41 21.41
C THR A 197 4.46 -11.69 20.09
N VAL A 198 5.24 -12.16 19.12
CA VAL A 198 4.74 -12.68 17.85
C VAL A 198 5.43 -13.99 17.52
N LYS A 199 4.69 -14.94 16.94
CA LYS A 199 5.30 -16.12 16.32
C LYS A 199 5.36 -15.96 14.81
N ILE A 200 6.48 -16.40 14.24
CA ILE A 200 6.77 -16.31 12.81
C ILE A 200 6.96 -17.68 12.16
N ASP A 201 6.66 -17.72 10.87
CA ASP A 201 6.95 -18.82 9.95
C ASP A 201 7.54 -18.27 8.63
N PRO A 202 8.68 -18.79 8.12
CA PRO A 202 9.55 -19.80 8.75
C PRO A 202 10.23 -19.29 10.04
N PRO A 203 10.88 -20.14 10.85
CA PRO A 203 11.71 -19.69 11.96
C PRO A 203 12.81 -18.72 11.51
N ALA A 204 13.34 -17.92 12.45
CA ALA A 204 14.37 -16.92 12.20
C ALA A 204 15.55 -17.53 11.42
N ALA A 205 15.89 -16.91 10.29
CA ALA A 205 16.91 -17.44 9.38
C ALA A 205 18.35 -17.12 9.84
N ALA A 206 18.50 -16.19 10.78
CA ALA A 206 19.76 -15.74 11.35
C ALA A 206 19.53 -15.21 12.76
N ASP A 207 20.61 -14.90 13.47
CA ASP A 207 20.55 -14.18 14.74
C ASP A 207 20.18 -12.71 14.50
N TYR A 208 19.20 -12.21 15.25
CA TYR A 208 18.78 -10.83 15.23
C TYR A 208 18.96 -10.21 16.61
N TRP A 209 19.77 -9.15 16.68
CA TRP A 209 20.01 -8.46 17.95
C TRP A 209 18.87 -7.49 18.26
N GLY A 210 18.37 -7.56 19.49
CA GLY A 210 17.31 -6.70 19.98
C GLY A 210 17.65 -6.05 21.32
N GLY A 211 16.72 -5.23 21.79
CA GLY A 211 16.86 -4.53 23.07
C GLY A 211 17.84 -3.36 23.02
N TRP A 212 18.20 -2.88 24.21
CA TRP A 212 19.18 -1.80 24.39
C TRP A 212 20.45 -2.39 24.99
N ARG A 213 21.61 -2.05 24.41
CA ARG A 213 22.91 -2.53 24.90
C ARG A 213 23.87 -1.36 25.09
N PRO A 214 24.53 -1.27 26.25
CA PRO A 214 25.71 -0.42 26.38
C PRO A 214 26.85 -1.05 25.58
N ILE A 215 27.41 -0.30 24.62
CA ILE A 215 28.59 -0.73 23.87
C ILE A 215 29.81 -0.27 24.68
N HIS A 216 30.52 -1.22 25.28
CA HIS A 216 31.79 -0.95 25.94
C HIS A 216 32.93 -1.08 24.92
N HIS A 217 33.53 0.05 24.55
CA HIS A 217 34.74 0.07 23.73
C HIS A 217 35.96 -0.24 24.60
N ALA A 218 36.86 -1.09 24.10
CA ALA A 218 38.16 -1.36 24.72
C ALA A 218 39.07 -0.11 24.81
N SER A 219 38.69 1.02 24.19
CA SER A 219 39.46 2.28 24.15
C SER A 219 38.74 3.51 24.70
N GLY A 220 37.62 3.37 25.41
CA GLY A 220 36.99 4.49 26.13
C GLY A 220 36.33 5.59 25.27
N ARG A 221 36.13 5.37 23.96
CA ARG A 221 35.29 6.26 23.13
C ARG A 221 33.94 5.60 22.82
N SER A 222 32.86 6.28 23.17
CA SER A 222 31.48 5.86 22.94
C SER A 222 31.15 5.85 21.43
N SER A 223 30.46 4.79 20.96
CA SER A 223 29.77 4.80 19.66
C SER A 223 28.29 4.54 19.81
N SER A 224 27.49 5.09 18.90
CA SER A 224 26.03 4.96 18.84
C SER A 224 25.54 3.50 18.72
N PRO A 225 24.36 3.16 19.28
CA PRO A 225 23.84 1.79 19.31
C PRO A 225 23.35 1.29 17.94
N ILE A 226 23.53 -0.01 17.68
CA ILE A 226 22.92 -0.75 16.55
C ILE A 226 21.45 -1.03 16.91
N LYS A 227 20.50 -0.63 16.05
CA LYS A 227 19.04 -0.83 16.27
C LYS A 227 18.46 -1.68 15.15
N CYS A 228 17.99 -2.89 15.42
CA CYS A 228 17.22 -3.66 14.43
C CYS A 228 15.77 -3.17 14.42
N ARG A 229 15.25 -2.85 13.23
CA ARG A 229 13.86 -2.44 13.01
C ARG A 229 13.11 -3.60 12.37
N LEU A 230 11.92 -3.91 12.87
CA LEU A 230 10.97 -4.76 12.15
C LEU A 230 10.07 -3.87 11.31
N TYR A 231 9.84 -4.24 10.05
CA TYR A 231 8.83 -3.63 9.19
C TYR A 231 7.71 -4.63 8.94
N VAL A 232 6.48 -4.15 8.79
CA VAL A 232 5.34 -4.97 8.34
C VAL A 232 4.92 -4.49 6.97
N ASN A 233 4.80 -5.45 6.05
CA ASN A 233 4.23 -5.26 4.72
C ASN A 233 2.79 -5.78 4.72
#